data_AF-A0A7X8MQJ3-F1
#
_entry.id   AF-A0A7X8MQJ3-F1
#
_cell.length_a   1.000
_cell.length_b   1.000
_cell.length_c   1.000
_cell.angle_alpha   90.00
_cell.angle_beta   90.00
_cell.angle_gamma   90.00
#
_symmetry.space_group_name_H-M   'P 1'
#
loop_
_entity.id
_entity.type
_entity.pdbx_description
1 polymer ?
#
loop_
_entity_poly.entity_id
_entity_poly.type
_entity_poly.pdbx_seq_one_letter_code
_entity_poly.pdbx_strand_id
1 'polypeptide(L)'
;MPIILTLLGIIIIIFSLSSLIKESRNSQLNNFQVVYENKKEDISDIDLKIGEMRTEFAETILELQQEIIDLRERTSTAKDIDSQDKQVEENTSESSETSTEKESVYNSVRVNDIQKLYQQGYSIDQISEELGISKGEILLIKDLYLK
;
A
#
# COMPACT_ATOMS: atom_id res chain seq x y z
N MET A 1 28.35 -38.45 -64.92
CA MET A 1 27.09 -37.88 -64.40
C MET A 1 27.23 -37.28 -63.00
N PRO A 2 28.17 -36.35 -62.72
CA PRO A 2 28.31 -35.70 -61.41
C PRO A 2 27.22 -34.65 -61.13
N ILE A 3 26.60 -34.12 -62.19
CA ILE A 3 25.59 -33.04 -62.14
C ILE A 3 24.31 -33.47 -61.39
N ILE A 4 23.93 -34.75 -61.50
CA ILE A 4 22.77 -35.31 -60.80
C ILE A 4 23.01 -35.35 -59.28
N LEU A 5 24.23 -35.68 -58.86
CA LEU A 5 24.58 -35.76 -57.44
C LEU A 5 24.61 -34.37 -56.79
N THR A 6 25.09 -33.35 -57.52
CA THR A 6 25.05 -31.96 -57.06
C THR A 6 23.62 -31.42 -56.97
N LEU A 7 22.73 -31.80 -57.90
CA LEU A 7 21.34 -31.35 -57.89
C LEU A 7 20.55 -31.95 -56.71
N LEU A 8 20.78 -33.23 -56.40
CA LEU A 8 20.16 -33.90 -55.25
C LEU A 8 20.61 -33.27 -53.92
N GLY A 9 21.89 -32.92 -53.80
CA GLY A 9 22.42 -32.23 -52.61
C GLY A 9 21.77 -30.86 -52.39
N ILE A 10 21.62 -30.07 -53.45
CA ILE A 10 20.93 -28.77 -53.40
C ILE A 10 19.46 -28.94 -53.00
N ILE A 11 18.78 -29.97 -53.50
CA ILE A 11 17.39 -30.26 -53.15
C ILE A 11 17.23 -30.61 -51.67
N ILE A 12 18.16 -31.38 -51.10
CA ILE A 12 18.15 -31.73 -49.66
C ILE A 12 18.43 -30.50 -48.81
N ILE A 13 19.36 -29.63 -49.23
CA ILE A 13 19.65 -28.36 -48.55
C ILE A 13 18.40 -27.48 -48.53
N ILE A 14 17.73 -27.28 -49.68
CA ILE A 14 16.50 -26.48 -49.79
C ILE A 14 15.38 -27.07 -48.92
N PHE A 15 15.21 -28.39 -48.95
CA PHE A 15 14.19 -29.08 -48.15
C PHE A 15 14.48 -28.97 -46.65
N SER A 16 15.75 -29.10 -46.24
CA SER A 16 16.19 -28.95 -44.85
C SER A 16 15.99 -27.51 -44.34
N LEU A 17 16.36 -26.49 -45.13
CA LEU A 17 16.09 -25.09 -44.78
C LEU A 17 14.58 -24.83 -44.70
N SER A 18 13.80 -25.33 -45.65
CA SER A 18 12.35 -25.15 -45.67
C SER A 18 11.65 -25.82 -44.49
N SER A 19 12.11 -27.01 -44.07
CA SER A 19 11.57 -27.71 -42.91
C SER A 19 11.84 -26.94 -41.61
N LEU A 20 13.06 -26.44 -41.43
CA LEU A 20 13.45 -25.65 -40.26
C LEU A 20 12.64 -24.33 -40.14
N ILE A 21 12.42 -23.66 -41.27
CA ILE A 21 11.64 -22.41 -41.33
C ILE A 21 10.12 -22.67 -41.17
N LYS A 22 9.64 -23.87 -41.55
CA LYS A 22 8.24 -24.27 -41.37
C LYS A 22 7.97 -24.67 -39.92
N GLU A 23 8.95 -25.24 -39.23
CA GLU A 23 8.88 -25.60 -37.82
C GLU A 23 8.89 -24.36 -36.91
N SER A 24 9.72 -23.34 -37.21
CA SER A 24 9.71 -22.08 -36.47
C SER A 24 8.42 -21.26 -36.63
N ARG A 25 7.66 -21.48 -37.71
CA ARG A 25 6.35 -20.84 -37.94
C ARG A 25 5.18 -21.54 -37.26
N ASN A 26 5.32 -22.79 -36.82
CA ASN A 26 4.17 -23.59 -36.36
C ASN A 26 4.34 -24.23 -34.96
N SER A 27 5.54 -24.24 -34.35
CA SER A 27 5.80 -25.10 -33.18
C SER A 27 5.91 -24.42 -31.80
N GLN A 28 6.08 -23.09 -31.65
CA GLN A 28 6.42 -22.57 -30.31
C GLN A 28 5.86 -21.20 -29.89
N LEU A 29 5.12 -20.49 -30.75
CA LEU A 29 4.64 -19.13 -30.43
C LEU A 29 3.22 -19.06 -29.84
N ASN A 30 2.48 -20.17 -29.73
CA ASN A 30 1.03 -20.09 -29.59
C ASN A 30 0.45 -20.54 -28.23
N ASN A 31 1.25 -20.95 -27.23
CA ASN A 31 0.70 -21.39 -25.94
C ASN A 31 1.27 -20.64 -24.73
N PHE A 32 2.59 -20.55 -24.57
CA PHE A 32 3.17 -19.78 -23.47
C PHE A 32 2.93 -18.27 -23.64
N GLN A 33 3.09 -17.73 -24.85
CA GLN A 33 2.83 -16.32 -25.11
C GLN A 33 1.35 -15.96 -24.96
N VAL A 34 0.44 -16.85 -25.38
CA VAL A 34 -0.99 -16.68 -25.16
C VAL A 34 -1.33 -16.70 -23.67
N VAL A 35 -0.80 -17.66 -22.90
CA VAL A 35 -1.00 -17.72 -21.45
C VAL A 35 -0.36 -16.50 -20.74
N TYR A 36 0.80 -16.03 -21.21
CA TYR A 36 1.47 -14.85 -20.67
C TYR A 36 0.69 -13.57 -20.92
N GLU A 37 0.24 -13.32 -22.16
CA GLU A 37 -0.56 -12.14 -22.47
C GLU A 37 -1.92 -12.19 -21.76
N ASN A 38 -2.61 -13.34 -21.72
CA ASN A 38 -3.84 -13.49 -20.94
C ASN A 38 -3.62 -13.20 -19.45
N LYS A 39 -2.55 -13.74 -18.86
CA LYS A 39 -2.24 -13.51 -17.43
C LYS A 39 -1.81 -12.08 -17.15
N LYS A 40 -1.19 -11.41 -18.11
CA LYS A 40 -0.81 -9.99 -18.02
C LYS A 40 -2.05 -9.09 -18.11
N GLU A 41 -3.01 -9.41 -18.98
CA GLU A 41 -4.32 -8.75 -19.04
C GLU A 41 -5.10 -8.95 -17.74
N ASP A 42 -5.18 -10.19 -17.23
CA ASP A 42 -5.83 -10.49 -15.93
C ASP A 42 -5.20 -9.68 -14.77
N ILE A 43 -3.87 -9.58 -14.72
CA ILE A 43 -3.17 -8.77 -13.70
C ILE A 43 -3.52 -7.28 -13.85
N SER A 44 -3.57 -6.76 -15.08
CA SER A 44 -3.98 -5.39 -15.35
C SER A 44 -5.41 -5.10 -14.89
N ASP A 45 -6.33 -6.04 -15.09
CA ASP A 45 -7.72 -5.93 -14.65
C ASP A 45 -7.86 -5.98 -13.12
N ILE A 46 -7.06 -6.81 -12.46
CA ILE A 46 -6.97 -6.86 -10.99
C ILE A 46 -6.45 -5.52 -10.44
N ASP A 47 -5.42 -4.95 -11.07
CA ASP A 47 -4.84 -3.66 -10.68
C ASP A 47 -5.84 -2.51 -10.92
N LEU A 48 -6.66 -2.58 -11.97
CA LEU A 48 -7.74 -1.61 -12.18
C LEU A 48 -8.80 -1.71 -11.08
N LYS A 49 -9.26 -2.93 -10.76
CA LYS A 49 -10.25 -3.16 -9.69
C LYS A 49 -9.73 -2.75 -8.31
N ILE A 50 -8.45 -2.94 -8.02
CA ILE A 50 -7.90 -2.50 -6.73
C ILE A 50 -7.81 -0.97 -6.65
N GLY A 51 -7.56 -0.30 -7.80
CA GLY A 51 -7.63 1.16 -7.90
C GLY A 51 -9.04 1.70 -7.67
N GLU A 52 -10.04 1.08 -8.30
CA GLU A 52 -11.47 1.40 -8.12
C GLU A 52 -11.89 1.23 -6.66
N MET A 53 -11.59 0.06 -6.07
CA MET A 53 -11.89 -0.22 -4.66
C MET A 53 -11.23 0.79 -3.70
N ARG A 54 -9.98 1.20 -3.96
CA ARG A 54 -9.31 2.24 -3.14
C ARG A 54 -10.02 3.59 -3.25
N THR A 55 -10.53 3.92 -4.43
CA THR A 55 -11.32 5.15 -4.66
C THR A 55 -12.62 5.09 -3.88
N GLU A 56 -13.39 4.01 -4.01
CA GLU A 56 -14.65 3.81 -3.27
C GLU A 56 -14.45 3.88 -1.75
N PHE A 57 -13.38 3.25 -1.24
CA PHE A 57 -13.06 3.33 0.19
C PHE A 57 -12.64 4.73 0.62
N ALA A 58 -11.86 5.46 -0.18
CA ALA A 58 -11.49 6.83 0.14
C ALA A 58 -12.71 7.75 0.20
N GLU A 59 -13.64 7.62 -0.74
CA GLU A 59 -14.91 8.35 -0.75
C GLU A 59 -15.75 8.02 0.49
N THR A 60 -15.91 6.72 0.80
CA THR A 60 -16.67 6.27 1.99
C THR A 60 -16.05 6.78 3.28
N ILE A 61 -14.72 6.72 3.42
CA ILE A 61 -14.01 7.21 4.61
C ILE A 61 -14.19 8.72 4.76
N LEU A 62 -14.09 9.47 3.66
CA LEU A 62 -14.28 10.92 3.66
C LEU A 62 -15.71 11.29 4.06
N GLU A 63 -16.70 10.61 3.50
CA GLU A 63 -18.12 10.82 3.85
C GLU A 63 -18.37 10.54 5.34
N LEU A 64 -17.84 9.43 5.87
CA LEU A 64 -17.94 9.12 7.30
C LEU A 64 -17.24 10.18 8.18
N GLN A 65 -16.08 10.70 7.77
CA GLN A 65 -15.40 11.77 8.49
C GLN A 65 -16.24 13.05 8.52
N GLN A 66 -16.84 13.41 7.39
CA GLN A 66 -17.74 14.56 7.31
C GLN A 66 -18.95 14.37 8.22
N GLU A 67 -19.59 13.20 8.19
CA GLU A 67 -20.73 12.89 9.05
C GLU A 67 -20.36 12.97 10.54
N ILE A 68 -19.18 12.47 10.94
CA ILE A 68 -18.68 12.57 12.32
C ILE A 68 -18.49 14.05 12.72
N ILE A 69 -17.96 14.89 11.83
CA ILE A 69 -17.78 16.32 12.09
C ILE A 69 -19.14 17.00 12.26
N ASP A 70 -20.09 16.74 11.37
CA ASP A 70 -21.45 17.28 11.43
C ASP A 70 -22.16 16.86 12.72
N LEU A 71 -22.07 15.59 13.13
CA LEU A 71 -22.63 15.10 14.38
C LEU A 71 -21.98 15.77 15.59
N ARG A 72 -20.66 15.95 15.57
CA ARG A 72 -19.91 16.62 16.63
C ARG A 72 -20.34 18.08 16.77
N GLU A 73 -20.51 18.79 15.66
CA GLU A 73 -20.95 20.19 15.65
C GLU A 73 -22.38 20.32 16.19
N ARG A 74 -23.30 19.46 15.75
CA ARG A 74 -24.68 19.40 16.28
C ARG A 74 -24.72 19.10 17.78
N THR A 75 -23.83 18.25 18.27
CA THR A 75 -23.75 17.92 19.71
C THR A 75 -23.10 19.05 20.52
N SER A 76 -22.15 19.79 19.93
CA SER A 76 -21.47 20.90 20.59
C SER A 76 -22.38 22.12 20.72
N THR A 77 -23.10 22.46 19.65
CA THR A 77 -24.14 23.51 19.66
C THR A 77 -25.28 23.21 20.62
N ALA A 78 -25.63 21.93 20.84
CA ALA A 78 -26.60 21.52 21.85
C ALA A 78 -26.10 21.68 23.30
N LYS A 79 -24.79 21.58 23.56
CA LYS A 79 -24.20 21.78 24.90
C LYS A 79 -24.10 23.25 25.31
N ASP A 80 -23.96 24.16 24.34
CA ASP A 80 -23.90 25.60 24.60
C ASP A 80 -25.26 26.20 25.02
N ILE A 81 -26.37 25.48 24.79
CA ILE A 81 -27.72 25.89 25.24
C ILE A 81 -27.97 25.52 26.71
N ASP A 82 -27.29 24.49 27.25
CA ASP A 82 -27.47 24.01 28.63
C ASP A 82 -26.55 24.72 29.65
N SER A 83 -25.60 25.55 29.18
CA SER A 83 -24.57 26.17 30.03
C SER A 83 -24.82 27.65 30.39
N GLN A 84 -26.01 28.20 30.11
CA GLN A 84 -26.41 29.58 30.48
C GLN A 84 -26.86 29.72 31.95
N ASP A 85 -26.36 28.89 32.86
CA ASP A 85 -26.45 29.17 34.30
C ASP A 85 -25.22 28.64 35.06
N LYS A 86 -24.11 29.39 34.95
CA LYS A 86 -23.16 29.65 36.06
C LYS A 86 -22.01 30.55 35.58
N GLN A 87 -22.10 31.82 35.95
CA GLN A 87 -20.95 32.72 35.99
C GLN A 87 -19.97 32.25 37.07
N VAL A 88 -18.69 32.09 36.73
CA VAL A 88 -17.56 32.56 37.56
C VAL A 88 -16.39 32.92 36.63
N GLU A 89 -15.93 34.15 36.76
CA GLU A 89 -14.73 34.72 36.16
C GLU A 89 -13.47 33.97 36.57
N GLU A 90 -12.52 33.76 35.66
CA GLU A 90 -11.11 34.07 35.97
C GLU A 90 -10.33 34.40 34.69
N ASN A 91 -9.82 35.62 34.66
CA ASN A 91 -8.90 36.14 33.66
C ASN A 91 -7.53 35.46 33.79
N THR A 92 -6.93 35.03 32.68
CA THR A 92 -5.49 35.23 32.43
C THR A 92 -5.23 35.25 30.94
N SER A 93 -4.87 36.44 30.47
CA SER A 93 -4.29 36.75 29.16
C SER A 93 -2.88 36.18 29.09
N GLU A 94 -2.51 35.50 28.00
CA GLU A 94 -1.48 36.01 27.07
C GLU A 94 -1.28 35.13 25.83
N SER A 95 -1.01 35.84 24.75
CA SER A 95 -0.82 35.44 23.37
C SER A 95 0.41 34.56 23.15
N SER A 96 0.30 33.54 22.29
CA SER A 96 1.40 33.22 21.37
C SER A 96 0.88 32.47 20.14
N GLU A 97 1.07 33.09 18.98
CA GLU A 97 0.94 32.49 17.66
C GLU A 97 1.80 31.22 17.58
N THR A 98 1.27 30.10 17.07
CA THR A 98 2.05 29.12 16.31
C THR A 98 1.12 28.23 15.48
N SER A 99 1.25 28.45 14.17
CA SER A 99 1.13 27.52 13.05
C SER A 99 1.09 26.02 13.37
N THR A 100 0.12 25.34 12.75
CA THR A 100 0.19 23.95 12.25
C THR A 100 1.05 22.95 13.03
N GLU A 101 0.40 22.10 13.84
CA GLU A 101 0.84 20.71 14.08
C GLU A 101 -0.24 19.96 14.86
N LYS A 102 -1.07 19.17 14.17
CA LYS A 102 -1.98 18.21 14.80
C LYS A 102 -1.77 16.82 14.21
N GLU A 103 -0.54 16.32 14.32
CA GLU A 103 -0.23 14.91 14.04
C GLU A 103 0.86 14.30 14.96
N SER A 104 1.23 14.98 16.05
CA SER A 104 2.33 14.54 16.94
C SER A 104 1.89 13.86 18.24
N VAL A 105 0.62 14.00 18.66
CA VAL A 105 0.21 13.57 20.00
C VAL A 105 0.00 12.05 20.11
N TYR A 106 -0.39 11.36 19.03
CA TYR A 106 -0.63 9.91 19.07
C TYR A 106 0.65 9.07 18.90
N ASN A 107 1.66 9.61 18.20
CA ASN A 107 2.95 8.94 18.01
C ASN A 107 3.81 8.97 19.29
N SER A 108 3.78 10.06 20.07
CA SER A 108 4.65 10.18 21.25
C SER A 108 4.34 9.16 22.34
N VAL A 109 3.06 8.82 22.54
CA VAL A 109 2.64 7.89 23.60
C VAL A 109 3.14 6.47 23.31
N ARG A 110 2.91 5.94 22.10
CA ARG A 110 3.36 4.58 21.71
C ARG A 110 4.88 4.48 21.62
N VAL A 111 5.56 5.54 21.18
CA VAL A 111 7.03 5.59 21.13
C VAL A 111 7.62 5.54 22.55
N ASN A 112 7.01 6.23 23.52
CA ASN A 112 7.45 6.21 24.91
C ASN A 112 7.28 4.83 25.57
N ASP A 113 6.15 4.15 25.31
CA ASP A 113 5.90 2.81 25.83
C ASP A 113 6.91 1.78 25.28
N ILE A 114 7.19 1.84 23.97
CA ILE A 114 8.23 1.01 23.34
C ILE A 114 9.61 1.33 23.92
N GLN A 115 9.94 2.61 24.08
CA GLN A 115 11.20 3.06 24.67
C GLN A 115 11.39 2.50 26.08
N LYS A 116 10.35 2.56 26.91
CA LYS A 116 10.39 2.09 28.30
C LYS A 116 10.63 0.58 28.36
N LEU A 117 9.90 -0.22 27.58
CA LEU A 117 10.09 -1.67 27.54
C LEU A 117 11.45 -2.06 26.97
N TYR A 118 11.93 -1.32 25.96
CA TYR A 118 13.26 -1.53 25.41
C TYR A 118 14.37 -1.24 26.45
N GLN A 119 14.23 -0.16 27.23
CA GLN A 119 15.14 0.16 28.35
C GLN A 119 15.07 -0.85 29.50
N GLN A 120 13.90 -1.46 29.71
CA GLN A 120 13.72 -2.55 30.68
C GLN A 120 14.30 -3.89 30.21
N GLY A 121 14.86 -3.95 28.99
CA GLY A 121 15.54 -5.13 28.45
C GLY A 121 14.62 -6.15 27.81
N TYR A 122 13.36 -5.80 27.53
CA TYR A 122 12.46 -6.69 26.79
C TYR A 122 12.92 -6.87 25.35
N SER A 123 12.76 -8.09 24.84
CA SER A 123 13.00 -8.39 23.44
C SER A 123 11.89 -7.80 22.55
N ILE A 124 12.21 -7.54 21.28
CA ILE A 124 11.25 -7.01 20.29
C ILE A 124 10.00 -7.91 20.21
N ASP A 125 10.17 -9.21 20.38
CA ASP A 125 9.09 -10.19 20.33
C ASP A 125 8.12 -10.04 21.51
N GLN A 126 8.64 -9.80 22.71
CA GLN A 126 7.83 -9.54 23.90
C GLN A 126 7.12 -8.20 23.83
N ILE A 127 7.78 -7.17 23.30
CA ILE A 127 7.16 -5.84 23.08
C ILE A 127 6.01 -5.96 22.07
N SER A 128 6.17 -6.78 21.04
CA SER A 128 5.14 -7.03 20.03
C SER A 128 3.90 -7.70 20.63
N GLU A 129 4.11 -8.67 21.52
CA GLU A 129 3.03 -9.37 22.22
C GLU A 129 2.32 -8.48 23.25
N GLU A 130 3.06 -7.67 24.00
CA GLU A 130 2.53 -6.79 25.05
C GLU A 130 1.73 -5.60 24.49
N LEU A 131 2.23 -4.95 23.43
CA LEU A 131 1.60 -3.75 22.84
C LEU A 131 0.69 -4.07 21.65
N GLY A 132 0.71 -5.31 21.14
CA GLY A 132 -0.01 -5.69 19.91
C GLY A 132 0.51 -4.95 18.66
N ILE A 133 1.77 -4.49 18.69
CA ILE A 133 2.42 -3.76 17.60
C ILE A 133 3.28 -4.74 16.80
N SER A 134 3.36 -4.58 15.48
CA SER A 134 4.17 -5.48 14.66
C SER A 134 5.67 -5.29 14.90
N LYS A 135 6.45 -6.38 14.77
CA LYS A 135 7.92 -6.32 14.91
C LYS A 135 8.56 -5.30 13.98
N GLY A 136 8.00 -5.11 12.78
CA GLY A 136 8.48 -4.13 11.81
C GLY A 136 8.28 -2.69 12.27
N GLU A 137 7.12 -2.37 12.85
CA GLU A 137 6.85 -1.04 13.42
C GLU A 137 7.74 -0.75 14.64
N ILE A 138 7.97 -1.75 15.50
CA ILE A 138 8.89 -1.61 16.64
C ILE A 138 10.32 -1.33 16.14
N LEU A 139 10.77 -2.02 15.10
CA LEU A 139 12.08 -1.78 14.49
C LEU A 139 12.19 -0.38 13.89
N LEU A 140 11.16 0.05 13.17
CA LEU A 140 11.11 1.38 12.56
C LEU A 140 11.16 2.48 13.63
N ILE A 141 10.39 2.32 14.70
CA ILE A 141 10.40 3.27 15.83
C ILE A 141 11.76 3.27 16.52
N LYS A 142 12.38 2.10 16.70
CA LYS A 142 13.72 1.99 17.27
C LYS A 142 14.74 2.76 16.44
N ASP A 143 14.73 2.57 15.12
CA ASP A 143 15.70 3.19 14.21
C ASP A 143 15.52 4.71 14.08
N LEU A 144 14.27 5.19 14.17
CA LEU A 144 13.94 6.61 14.02
C LEU A 144 14.04 7.42 15.32
N TYR A 145 13.73 6.81 16.47
CA TYR A 145 13.55 7.54 17.74
C TYR A 145 14.48 7.11 18.88
N LEU A 146 15.08 5.90 18.85
CA LEU A 146 15.79 5.31 19.99
C LEU A 146 17.31 5.16 19.77
N LYS A 147 17.90 6.02 18.94
CA LYS A 147 19.30 5.96 18.49
C LYS A 147 20.34 5.70 19.59
#